data_AF-A0AA41Z5T6-F1
#
_entry.id   AF-A0AA41Z5T6-F1
#
_cell.length_a   1.000
_cell.length_b   1.000
_cell.length_c   1.000
_cell.angle_alpha   90.00
_cell.angle_beta   90.00
_cell.angle_gamma   90.00
#
_symmetry.space_group_name_H-M   'P 1'
#
loop_
_entity.id
_entity.type
_entity.pdbx_description
1 polymer ?
#
loop_
_entity_poly.entity_id
_entity_poly.type
_entity_poly.pdbx_seq_one_letter_code
_entity_poly.pdbx_strand_id
1 'polypeptide(L)'
;DVAFARTGDPFWALGTRWLLLGTLVSGAAAALPGMIDFAAIERAHKLHAAWAHAVGNLIFLAITAVNYAWRQANLELGSSGLILTLIGLVLMFVTGWLGGEMSYRHGIGVSKKLDRFDEDQSSASSLPSHSLPDLPSSADPW
;
A
#
# COMPACT_ATOMS: atom_id res chain seq x y z
N ASP A 1 24.18 -2.14 -6.38
CA ASP A 1 24.66 -2.37 -7.77
C ASP A 1 25.63 -1.35 -8.31
N VAL A 2 25.29 -0.06 -8.45
CA VAL A 2 26.24 0.93 -9.04
C VAL A 2 27.56 0.99 -8.26
N ALA A 3 27.51 0.97 -6.93
CA ALA A 3 28.72 0.92 -6.09
C ALA A 3 29.55 -0.33 -6.37
N PHE A 4 28.95 -1.53 -6.37
CA PHE A 4 29.62 -2.78 -6.74
C PHE A 4 30.26 -2.71 -8.14
N ALA A 5 29.53 -2.18 -9.14
CA ALA A 5 30.04 -2.05 -10.50
C ALA A 5 31.22 -1.07 -10.62
N ARG A 6 31.37 -0.14 -9.67
CA ARG A 6 32.47 0.83 -9.62
C ARG A 6 33.65 0.37 -8.77
N THR A 7 33.40 -0.36 -7.69
CA THR A 7 34.43 -0.70 -6.69
C THR A 7 34.86 -2.16 -6.72
N GLY A 8 34.04 -3.05 -7.27
CA GLY A 8 34.25 -4.51 -7.21
C GLY A 8 34.10 -5.13 -5.81
N ASP A 9 33.75 -4.34 -4.79
CA ASP A 9 33.71 -4.79 -3.40
C ASP A 9 32.48 -5.68 -3.12
N PRO A 10 32.67 -6.97 -2.74
CA PRO A 10 31.58 -7.91 -2.46
C PRO A 10 30.57 -7.44 -1.40
N PHE A 11 30.95 -6.52 -0.51
CA PHE A 11 30.04 -5.91 0.46
C PHE A 11 28.77 -5.35 -0.18
N TRP A 12 28.91 -4.64 -1.30
CA TRP A 12 27.78 -4.03 -2.01
C TRP A 12 26.88 -5.07 -2.69
N ALA A 13 27.46 -6.18 -3.15
CA ALA A 13 26.71 -7.29 -3.72
C ALA A 13 25.89 -7.99 -2.62
N LEU A 14 26.48 -8.24 -1.44
CA LEU A 14 25.78 -8.81 -0.30
C LEU A 14 24.64 -7.89 0.17
N GLY A 15 24.89 -6.59 0.31
CA GLY A 15 23.86 -5.61 0.66
C GLY A 15 22.69 -5.61 -0.33
N THR A 16 22.99 -5.68 -1.64
CA THR A 16 21.93 -5.75 -2.67
C THR A 16 21.12 -7.04 -2.54
N ARG A 17 21.75 -8.20 -2.24
CA ARG A 17 21.02 -9.46 -2.02
C ARG A 17 20.02 -9.36 -0.87
N TRP A 18 20.44 -8.78 0.26
CA TRP A 18 19.55 -8.57 1.41
C TRP A 18 18.42 -7.60 1.11
N LEU A 19 18.69 -6.53 0.35
CA LEU A 19 17.64 -5.61 -0.10
C LEU A 19 16.62 -6.31 -0.99
N LEU A 20 17.05 -7.11 -1.98
CA LEU A 20 16.14 -7.88 -2.83
C LEU A 20 15.29 -8.85 -2.01
N LEU A 21 15.88 -9.56 -1.05
CA LEU A 21 15.13 -10.45 -0.16
C LEU A 21 14.12 -9.67 0.68
N GLY A 22 14.52 -8.54 1.26
CA GLY A 22 13.64 -7.65 2.02
C GLY A 22 12.48 -7.14 1.18
N THR A 23 12.72 -6.74 -0.07
CA THR A 23 11.69 -6.33 -1.04
C THR A 23 10.72 -7.47 -1.34
N LEU A 24 11.21 -8.69 -1.54
CA LEU A 24 10.34 -9.85 -1.79
C LEU A 24 9.44 -10.16 -0.61
N VAL A 25 10.01 -10.20 0.61
CA VAL A 25 9.25 -10.51 1.83
C VAL A 25 8.21 -9.43 2.11
N SER A 26 8.63 -8.15 2.11
CA SER A 26 7.72 -7.03 2.37
C SER A 26 6.68 -6.85 1.27
N GLY A 27 7.08 -7.00 -0.01
CA GLY A 27 6.16 -6.90 -1.14
C GLY A 27 5.14 -8.04 -1.17
N ALA A 28 5.55 -9.28 -0.84
CA ALA A 28 4.60 -10.39 -0.69
C ALA A 28 3.64 -10.15 0.47
N ALA A 29 4.13 -9.66 1.61
CA ALA A 29 3.29 -9.29 2.75
C ALA A 29 2.30 -8.17 2.41
N ALA A 30 2.72 -7.17 1.62
CA ALA A 30 1.86 -6.07 1.16
C ALA A 30 0.86 -6.50 0.07
N ALA A 31 1.20 -7.49 -0.76
CA ALA A 31 0.31 -8.01 -1.79
C ALA A 31 -0.95 -8.66 -1.20
N LEU A 32 -0.87 -9.25 0.00
CA LEU A 32 -2.01 -9.88 0.66
C LEU A 32 -3.16 -8.90 0.97
N PRO A 33 -2.96 -7.84 1.78
CA PRO A 33 -4.02 -6.87 2.05
C PRO A 33 -4.42 -6.13 0.77
N GLY A 34 -3.47 -5.79 -0.12
CA GLY A 34 -3.78 -5.13 -1.39
C GLY A 34 -4.70 -5.95 -2.29
N MET A 35 -4.52 -7.27 -2.34
CA MET A 35 -5.39 -8.17 -3.12
C MET A 35 -6.77 -8.32 -2.49
N ILE A 36 -6.85 -8.38 -1.15
CA ILE A 36 -8.12 -8.39 -0.42
C ILE A 36 -8.90 -7.11 -0.68
N ASP A 37 -8.24 -5.94 -0.56
CA ASP A 37 -8.86 -4.64 -0.78
C ASP A 37 -9.29 -4.47 -2.24
N PHE A 38 -8.46 -4.88 -3.20
CA PHE A 38 -8.79 -4.83 -4.62
C PHE A 38 -10.04 -5.67 -4.93
N ALA A 39 -10.10 -6.90 -4.41
CA ALA A 39 -11.26 -7.79 -4.62
C ALA A 39 -12.53 -7.31 -3.89
N ALA A 40 -12.39 -6.68 -2.72
CA ALA A 40 -13.52 -6.20 -1.93
C ALA A 40 -14.09 -4.87 -2.43
N ILE A 41 -13.27 -4.01 -3.04
CA ILE A 41 -13.67 -2.66 -3.46
C ILE A 41 -14.04 -2.68 -4.95
N GLU A 42 -15.33 -2.81 -5.23
CA GLU A 42 -15.85 -2.83 -6.61
C GLU A 42 -15.50 -1.56 -7.42
N ARG A 43 -15.31 -0.42 -6.73
CA ARG A 43 -14.84 0.83 -7.36
C ARG A 43 -13.41 0.71 -7.89
N ALA A 44 -12.55 -0.10 -7.27
CA ALA A 44 -11.18 -0.32 -7.72
C ALA A 44 -11.17 -0.98 -9.10
N HIS A 45 -12.08 -1.93 -9.36
CA HIS A 45 -12.18 -2.59 -10.67
C HIS A 45 -12.51 -1.66 -11.84
N LYS A 46 -13.12 -0.50 -11.57
CA LYS A 46 -13.48 0.52 -12.57
C LYS A 46 -12.35 1.50 -12.86
N LEU A 47 -11.25 1.45 -12.10
CA LEU A 47 -10.16 2.41 -12.20
C LEU A 47 -8.95 1.78 -12.88
N HIS A 48 -8.55 2.35 -14.02
CA HIS A 48 -7.37 1.89 -14.77
C HIS A 48 -6.10 1.98 -13.91
N ALA A 49 -6.02 3.00 -13.05
CA ALA A 49 -4.90 3.17 -12.11
C ALA A 49 -4.78 1.99 -11.12
N ALA A 50 -5.90 1.39 -10.69
CA ALA A 50 -5.88 0.25 -9.78
C ALA A 50 -5.39 -1.02 -10.45
N TRP A 51 -5.84 -1.28 -11.67
CA TRP A 51 -5.31 -2.37 -12.49
C TRP A 51 -3.82 -2.20 -12.80
N ALA A 52 -3.41 -1.02 -13.24
CA ALA A 52 -2.02 -0.72 -13.53
C ALA A 52 -1.12 -0.84 -12.29
N HIS A 53 -1.61 -0.42 -11.11
CA HIS A 53 -0.91 -0.61 -9.85
C HIS A 53 -0.77 -2.10 -9.49
N ALA A 54 -1.87 -2.86 -9.51
CA ALA A 54 -1.87 -4.27 -9.13
C ALA A 54 -0.99 -5.12 -10.06
N VAL A 55 -1.17 -4.98 -11.38
CA VAL A 55 -0.37 -5.69 -12.39
C VAL A 55 1.08 -5.24 -12.35
N GLY A 56 1.33 -3.93 -12.22
CA GLY A 56 2.68 -3.39 -12.12
C GLY A 56 3.44 -3.91 -10.90
N ASN A 57 2.80 -3.99 -9.74
CA ASN A 57 3.40 -4.57 -8.53
C ASN A 57 3.69 -6.06 -8.69
N LEU A 58 2.83 -6.81 -9.36
CA LEU A 58 3.06 -8.22 -9.65
C LEU A 58 4.28 -8.41 -10.56
N ILE A 59 4.39 -7.60 -11.62
CA ILE A 59 5.53 -7.60 -12.54
C ILE A 59 6.81 -7.20 -11.80
N PHE A 60 6.76 -6.17 -10.97
CA PHE A 60 7.88 -5.73 -10.14
C PHE A 60 8.38 -6.84 -9.20
N LEU A 61 7.46 -7.52 -8.51
CA LEU A 61 7.80 -8.66 -7.65
C LEU A 61 8.41 -9.81 -8.45
N ALA A 62 7.86 -10.13 -9.62
CA ALA A 62 8.41 -11.18 -10.49
C ALA A 62 9.83 -10.85 -10.96
N ILE A 63 10.08 -9.62 -11.41
CA ILE A 63 11.43 -9.16 -11.82
C ILE A 63 12.40 -9.21 -10.64
N THR A 64 11.97 -8.77 -9.46
CA THR A 64 12.77 -8.82 -8.24
C THR A 64 13.11 -10.27 -7.87
N ALA A 65 12.16 -11.19 -8.00
CA ALA A 65 12.36 -12.61 -7.72
C ALA A 65 13.33 -13.26 -8.71
N VAL A 66 13.18 -12.96 -10.00
CA VAL A 66 14.11 -13.41 -11.05
C VAL A 66 15.51 -12.86 -10.79
N ASN A 67 15.63 -11.57 -10.45
CA ASN A 67 16.91 -10.93 -10.14
C ASN A 67 17.56 -11.59 -8.92
N TYR A 68 16.79 -11.85 -7.85
CA TYR A 68 17.29 -12.56 -6.67
C TYR A 68 17.76 -13.98 -7.02
N ALA A 69 16.93 -14.79 -7.68
CA ALA A 69 17.26 -16.16 -8.06
C ALA A 69 18.49 -16.24 -8.98
N TRP A 70 18.58 -15.34 -9.96
CA TRP A 70 19.72 -15.24 -10.88
C TRP A 70 21.04 -14.98 -10.14
N ARG A 71 21.00 -14.16 -9.08
CA ARG A 71 22.16 -13.83 -8.23
C ARG A 71 22.57 -14.94 -7.27
N GLN A 72 21.67 -15.89 -6.99
CA GLN A 72 22.02 -17.10 -6.23
C GLN A 72 22.73 -18.12 -7.12
N ALA A 73 22.36 -18.18 -8.40
CA ALA A 73 22.94 -19.12 -9.37
C ALA A 73 24.30 -18.66 -9.94
N ASN A 74 24.59 -17.36 -9.96
CA ASN A 74 25.79 -16.80 -10.56
C ASN A 74 26.60 -16.00 -9.54
N LEU A 75 27.85 -16.42 -9.27
CA LEU A 75 28.77 -15.75 -8.34
C LEU A 75 29.31 -14.43 -8.90
N GLU A 76 29.42 -14.31 -10.23
CA GLU A 76 29.92 -13.11 -10.90
C GLU A 76 28.75 -12.32 -11.52
N LEU A 77 28.47 -11.17 -10.92
CA LEU A 77 27.46 -10.25 -11.42
C LEU A 77 28.03 -9.38 -12.53
N GLY A 78 27.79 -9.78 -13.78
CA GLY A 78 27.95 -8.89 -14.93
C GLY A 78 26.88 -7.78 -14.99
N SER A 79 26.88 -7.04 -16.09
CA SER A 79 25.99 -5.89 -16.35
C SER A 79 24.49 -6.19 -16.30
N SER A 80 24.09 -7.46 -16.44
CA SER A 80 22.69 -7.90 -16.45
C SER A 80 21.96 -7.67 -15.12
N GLY A 81 22.65 -7.87 -13.98
CA GLY A 81 22.08 -7.63 -12.66
C GLY A 81 21.73 -6.16 -12.42
N LEU A 82 22.54 -5.24 -12.96
CA LEU A 82 22.31 -3.80 -12.86
C LEU A 82 21.07 -3.37 -13.66
N ILE A 83 20.90 -3.93 -14.87
CA ILE A 83 19.72 -3.64 -15.71
C ILE A 83 18.43 -4.09 -15.02
N LEU A 84 18.40 -5.30 -14.47
CA LEU A 84 17.21 -5.80 -13.75
C LEU A 84 16.88 -4.95 -12.52
N THR A 85 17.88 -4.49 -11.78
CA THR A 85 17.67 -3.60 -10.63
C THR A 85 17.19 -2.22 -11.07
N LEU A 86 17.68 -1.67 -12.18
CA LEU A 86 17.18 -0.41 -12.72
C LEU A 86 15.73 -0.52 -13.20
N ILE A 87 15.38 -1.58 -13.93
CA ILE A 87 14.01 -1.84 -14.37
C ILE A 87 13.09 -1.97 -13.15
N GLY A 88 13.52 -2.76 -12.16
CA GLY A 88 12.78 -2.91 -10.91
C GLY A 88 12.57 -1.58 -10.19
N LEU A 89 13.61 -0.74 -10.10
CA LEU A 89 13.53 0.58 -9.47
C LEU A 89 12.52 1.50 -10.17
N VAL A 90 12.54 1.56 -11.51
CA VAL A 90 11.61 2.36 -12.29
C VAL A 90 10.17 1.87 -12.08
N LEU A 91 9.95 0.55 -12.15
CA LEU A 91 8.63 -0.04 -11.91
C LEU A 91 8.12 0.28 -10.50
N MET A 92 8.96 0.09 -9.48
CA MET A 92 8.60 0.39 -8.08
C MET A 92 8.18 1.85 -7.91
N PHE A 93 8.87 2.78 -8.57
CA PHE A 93 8.55 4.20 -8.48
C PHE A 93 7.22 4.52 -9.17
N VAL A 94 7.01 3.97 -10.37
CA VAL A 94 5.77 4.14 -11.13
C VAL A 94 4.59 3.55 -10.34
N THR A 95 4.69 2.31 -9.87
CA THR A 95 3.59 1.67 -9.14
C THR A 95 3.34 2.34 -7.79
N GLY A 96 4.39 2.80 -7.10
CA GLY A 96 4.27 3.61 -5.89
C GLY A 96 3.50 4.92 -6.14
N TRP A 97 3.78 5.62 -7.24
CA TRP A 97 3.05 6.81 -7.65
C TRP A 97 1.57 6.51 -7.91
N LEU A 98 1.28 5.44 -8.66
CA LEU A 98 -0.10 4.98 -8.91
C LEU A 98 -0.84 4.66 -7.61
N GLY A 99 -0.16 4.08 -6.61
CA GLY A 99 -0.73 3.83 -5.28
C GLY A 99 -1.13 5.13 -4.58
N GLY A 100 -0.24 6.13 -4.60
CA GLY A 100 -0.53 7.46 -4.06
C GLY A 100 -1.71 8.13 -4.78
N GLU A 101 -1.74 8.09 -6.11
CA GLU A 101 -2.83 8.65 -6.92
C GLU A 101 -4.19 8.03 -6.59
N MET A 102 -4.24 6.71 -6.34
CA MET A 102 -5.46 6.03 -5.89
C MET A 102 -5.92 6.50 -4.50
N SER A 103 -4.99 6.68 -3.57
CA SER A 103 -5.32 7.13 -2.21
C SER A 103 -5.76 8.58 -2.20
N TYR A 104 -4.98 9.48 -2.80
CA TYR A 104 -5.21 10.92 -2.73
C TYR A 104 -6.30 11.43 -3.67
N ARG A 105 -6.41 10.91 -4.90
CA ARG A 105 -7.42 11.39 -5.86
C ARG A 105 -8.69 10.56 -5.88
N HIS A 106 -8.58 9.26 -5.62
CA HIS A 106 -9.71 8.35 -5.74
C HIS A 106 -10.23 7.86 -4.37
N GLY A 107 -9.57 8.21 -3.26
CA GLY A 107 -10.00 7.86 -1.91
C GLY A 107 -9.98 6.35 -1.62
N ILE A 108 -9.28 5.55 -2.42
CA ILE A 108 -9.18 4.11 -2.20
C ILE A 108 -8.24 3.86 -1.01
N GLY A 109 -8.71 3.11 -0.01
CA GLY A 109 -7.95 2.82 1.21
C GLY A 109 -8.19 3.80 2.36
N VAL A 110 -9.05 4.82 2.18
CA VAL A 110 -9.52 5.68 3.29
C VAL A 110 -10.75 5.04 3.92
N SER A 111 -10.69 4.80 5.23
CA SER A 111 -11.72 4.04 5.95
C SER A 111 -13.11 4.70 5.89
N LYS A 112 -14.12 3.93 5.48
CA LYS A 112 -15.56 4.29 5.51
C LYS A 112 -16.12 4.59 6.92
N LYS A 113 -15.28 4.47 7.95
CA LYS A 113 -15.65 4.64 9.35
C LYS A 113 -15.99 6.09 9.67
N LEU A 114 -15.32 7.05 9.00
CA LEU A 114 -15.57 8.49 9.18
C LEU A 114 -16.96 8.86 8.65
N ASP A 115 -17.33 8.41 7.45
CA ASP A 115 -18.66 8.67 6.87
C ASP A 115 -19.82 8.15 7.73
N ARG A 116 -19.66 6.96 8.34
CA ARG A 116 -20.68 6.37 9.21
C ARG A 116 -20.80 7.11 10.55
N PHE A 117 -19.71 7.60 11.11
CA PHE A 117 -19.76 8.42 12.33
C PHE A 117 -20.46 9.77 12.07
N ASP A 118 -20.25 10.37 10.90
CA ASP A 118 -20.92 11.62 10.51
C ASP A 118 -22.42 11.41 10.23
N GLU A 119 -22.81 10.30 9.59
CA GLU A 119 -24.22 9.91 9.43
C GLU A 119 -24.91 9.63 10.77
N ASP A 120 -24.28 8.86 11.67
CA ASP A 120 -24.85 8.55 12.99
C ASP A 120 -24.95 9.81 13.86
N GLN A 121 -23.96 10.72 13.80
CA GLN A 121 -23.95 11.96 14.58
C GLN A 121 -24.91 13.01 14.01
N SER A 122 -25.02 13.15 12.68
CA SER A 122 -26.02 14.01 12.04
C SER A 122 -27.44 13.52 12.33
N SER A 123 -27.67 12.20 12.25
CA SER A 123 -28.94 11.57 12.63
C SER A 123 -29.26 11.83 14.10
N ALA A 124 -28.29 11.67 15.02
CA ALA A 124 -28.46 11.95 16.44
C ALA A 124 -28.72 13.44 16.73
N SER A 125 -28.11 14.36 15.99
CA SER A 125 -28.33 15.81 16.13
C SER A 125 -29.66 16.30 15.52
N SER A 126 -30.22 15.55 14.57
CA SER A 126 -31.51 15.83 13.92
C SER A 126 -32.71 15.26 14.70
N LEU A 127 -32.46 14.48 15.76
CA LEU A 127 -33.52 14.06 16.66
C LEU A 127 -34.13 15.31 17.32
N PRO A 128 -35.46 15.43 17.37
CA PRO A 128 -36.11 16.52 18.08
C PRO A 128 -35.55 16.54 19.50
N SER A 129 -35.13 17.72 19.99
CA SER A 129 -34.84 17.90 21.40
C SER A 129 -36.14 17.59 22.14
N HIS A 130 -36.33 16.33 22.50
CA HIS A 130 -37.44 15.94 23.35
C HIS A 130 -37.15 16.68 24.64
N SER A 131 -37.87 17.78 24.83
CA SER A 131 -37.89 18.56 26.05
C SER A 131 -37.96 17.54 27.18
N LEU A 132 -36.93 17.55 28.02
CA LEU A 132 -36.91 16.76 29.26
C LEU A 132 -38.31 16.89 29.87
N PRO A 133 -38.96 15.79 30.27
CA PRO A 133 -40.25 15.87 30.93
C PRO A 133 -40.14 16.94 32.02
N ASP A 134 -41.02 17.95 31.99
CA ASP A 134 -41.06 18.99 33.01
C ASP A 134 -41.18 18.28 34.36
N LEU A 135 -40.04 18.16 35.05
CA LEU A 135 -40.03 17.59 36.38
C LEU A 135 -40.88 18.53 37.22
N PRO A 136 -41.91 18.03 37.91
CA PRO A 136 -42.76 18.88 38.72
C PRO A 136 -41.88 19.63 39.72
N SER A 137 -41.87 20.94 39.57
CA SER A 137 -41.33 21.91 40.53
C SER A 137 -42.24 21.93 41.75
N SER A 138 -42.22 20.84 42.53
CA SER A 138 -42.78 20.81 43.88
C SER A 138 -41.70 20.31 44.82
N ALA A 139 -40.72 21.17 45.04
CA ALA A 139 -40.28 21.38 46.41
C ALA A 139 -41.50 21.91 47.17
N ASP A 140 -42.07 21.10 48.05
CA ASP A 140 -42.86 21.58 49.18
C ASP A 140 -42.51 20.76 50.44
N PRO A 141 -42.42 21.42 51.61
CA PRO A 141 -41.75 20.89 52.78
C PRO A 141 -42.74 20.22 53.75
N TRP A 142 -42.35 19.03 54.20
CA TRP A 142 -42.68 18.52 55.53
C TRP A 142 -41.44 17.86 56.12
#